data_AF-A0A943Z803-F1
#
_entry.id   AF-A0A943Z803-F1
#
_cell.length_a   1.000
_cell.length_b   1.000
_cell.length_c   1.000
_cell.angle_alpha   90.00
_cell.angle_beta   90.00
_cell.angle_gamma   90.00
#
_symmetry.space_group_name_H-M   'P 1'
#
loop_
_entity.id
_entity.type
_entity.pdbx_description
1 polymer ?
#
loop_
_entity_poly.entity_id
_entity_poly.type
_entity_poly.pdbx_seq_one_letter_code
_entity_poly.pdbx_strand_id
1 'polypeptide(L)'
;MDPRRANGARRTALRREFAASDAPCWLCGMPIPRGVGHAHPYAMELDEVVPVSKGGDPLDRANIRRAHRCCNQWRGDMDAADAAKVADAARAMFGMWSCPAEFVLFARNARSRASNEKGKRKNNVAVMTSREW
;
A
#
# COMPACT_ATOMS: atom_id res chain seq x y z
N MET A 1 -9.41 -5.29 -21.93
CA MET A 1 -9.34 -3.82 -21.79
C MET A 1 -9.07 -3.50 -20.33
N ASP A 2 -8.09 -2.63 -20.00
CA ASP A 2 -7.84 -2.22 -18.61
C ASP A 2 -9.05 -1.40 -18.09
N PRO A 3 -9.77 -1.85 -17.04
CA PRO A 3 -10.94 -1.13 -16.51
C PRO A 3 -10.62 0.31 -16.09
N ARG A 4 -9.36 0.61 -15.74
CA ARG A 4 -8.91 1.97 -15.40
C ARG A 4 -8.89 2.92 -16.60
N ARG A 5 -8.72 2.36 -17.80
CA ARG A 5 -8.65 3.10 -19.07
C ARG A 5 -9.97 3.09 -19.83
N ALA A 6 -10.92 2.26 -19.43
CA ALA A 6 -12.23 2.14 -20.08
C ALA A 6 -13.02 3.46 -20.06
N ASN A 7 -12.90 4.25 -18.99
CA ASN A 7 -13.52 5.57 -18.89
C ASN A 7 -12.54 6.60 -18.32
N GLY A 8 -11.58 7.01 -19.14
CA GLY A 8 -10.53 7.95 -18.75
C GLY A 8 -11.05 9.31 -18.27
N ALA A 9 -12.17 9.79 -18.84
CA ALA A 9 -12.80 11.06 -18.44
C ALA A 9 -13.31 10.98 -16.98
N ARG A 10 -14.03 9.90 -16.64
CA ARG A 10 -14.52 9.67 -15.27
C ARG A 10 -13.37 9.50 -14.28
N ARG A 11 -12.31 8.77 -14.64
CA ARG A 11 -11.12 8.64 -13.78
C ARG A 11 -10.40 9.97 -13.57
N THR A 12 -10.33 10.81 -14.60
CA THR A 12 -9.77 12.16 -14.51
C THR A 12 -10.60 13.05 -13.59
N ALA A 13 -11.93 12.98 -13.68
CA ALA A 13 -12.83 13.71 -12.78
C ALA A 13 -12.63 13.29 -11.31
N LEU A 14 -12.58 11.98 -11.03
CA LEU A 14 -12.25 11.46 -9.70
C LEU A 14 -10.90 11.97 -9.21
N ARG A 15 -9.87 11.95 -10.07
CA ARG A 15 -8.54 12.45 -9.71
C ARG A 15 -8.58 13.92 -9.31
N ARG A 16 -9.35 14.75 -10.01
CA ARG A 16 -9.54 16.17 -9.68
C ARG A 16 -10.26 16.36 -8.35
N GLU A 17 -11.33 15.60 -8.11
CA GLU A 17 -12.08 15.64 -6.84
C GLU A 17 -11.16 15.30 -5.65
N PHE A 18 -10.47 14.16 -5.72
CA PHE A 18 -9.55 13.76 -4.66
C PHE A 18 -8.33 14.70 -4.56
N ALA A 19 -7.88 15.32 -5.65
CA ALA A 19 -6.80 16.32 -5.59
C ALA A 19 -7.21 17.59 -4.83
N ALA A 20 -8.50 17.95 -4.85
CA ALA A 20 -9.02 19.13 -4.15
C ALA A 20 -9.21 18.90 -2.64
N SER A 21 -9.24 17.65 -2.16
CA SER A 21 -9.32 17.32 -0.74
C SER A 21 -7.97 17.47 -0.02
N ASP A 22 -8.00 17.81 1.27
CA ASP A 22 -6.82 17.83 2.16
C ASP A 22 -6.67 16.58 3.04
N ALA A 23 -7.43 15.52 2.77
CA ALA A 23 -7.32 14.26 3.53
C ALA A 23 -5.90 13.67 3.44
N PRO A 24 -5.29 13.20 4.54
CA PRO A 24 -3.95 12.62 4.50
C PRO A 24 -3.91 11.34 3.65
N CYS A 25 -2.70 10.89 3.33
CA CYS A 25 -2.49 9.57 2.72
C CYS A 25 -3.06 8.49 3.65
N TRP A 26 -3.96 7.65 3.11
CA TRP A 26 -4.63 6.64 3.92
C TRP A 26 -3.72 5.48 4.38
N LEU A 27 -2.52 5.37 3.81
CA LEU A 27 -1.52 4.34 4.14
C LEU A 27 -0.55 4.80 5.23
N CYS A 28 0.10 5.95 5.03
CA CYS A 28 1.12 6.44 5.96
C CYS A 28 0.62 7.55 6.91
N GLY A 29 -0.60 8.05 6.72
CA GLY A 29 -1.20 9.11 7.55
C GLY A 29 -0.64 10.52 7.32
N MET A 30 0.35 10.71 6.44
CA MET A 30 0.98 12.00 6.20
C MET A 30 0.25 12.84 5.14
N PRO A 31 0.33 14.19 5.19
CA PRO A 31 -0.26 15.05 4.17
C PRO A 31 0.36 14.77 2.78
N ILE A 32 -0.44 14.95 1.73
CA ILE A 32 0.01 14.82 0.35
C ILE A 32 0.28 16.21 -0.21
N PRO A 33 1.52 16.52 -0.65
CA PRO A 33 1.86 17.84 -1.16
C PRO A 33 1.11 18.16 -2.46
N ARG A 34 0.70 19.43 -2.61
CA ARG A 34 0.14 19.97 -3.86
C ARG A 34 1.27 20.44 -4.78
N GLY A 35 0.98 20.54 -6.08
CA GLY A 35 1.90 21.11 -7.07
C GLY A 35 3.10 20.24 -7.47
N VAL A 36 3.23 19.02 -6.93
CA VAL A 36 4.28 18.08 -7.35
C VAL A 36 3.91 17.39 -8.66
N GLY A 37 4.91 17.16 -9.52
CA GLY A 37 4.73 16.47 -10.79
C GLY A 37 4.26 15.02 -10.62
N HIS A 38 3.53 14.48 -11.60
CA HIS A 38 2.89 13.16 -11.51
C HIS A 38 3.86 11.99 -11.25
N ALA A 39 5.12 12.09 -11.70
CA ALA A 39 6.14 11.06 -11.48
C ALA A 39 6.78 11.12 -10.09
N HIS A 40 6.57 12.21 -9.34
CA HIS A 40 7.18 12.41 -8.02
C HIS A 40 6.70 11.34 -7.03
N PRO A 41 7.57 10.77 -6.18
CA PRO A 41 7.17 9.72 -5.22
C PRO A 41 6.08 10.18 -4.24
N TYR A 42 6.01 11.47 -3.95
CA TYR A 42 4.97 12.06 -3.07
C TYR A 42 3.77 12.62 -3.84
N ALA A 43 3.68 12.39 -5.15
CA ALA A 43 2.50 12.77 -5.92
C ALA A 43 1.26 12.00 -5.44
N MET A 44 0.09 12.62 -5.53
CA MET A 44 -1.18 11.95 -5.25
C MET A 44 -1.50 10.91 -6.34
N GLU A 45 -1.85 9.71 -5.90
CA GLU A 45 -2.46 8.67 -6.74
C GLU A 45 -3.78 8.20 -6.14
N LEU A 46 -4.67 7.74 -7.04
CA LEU A 46 -5.92 7.07 -6.67
C LEU A 46 -5.59 5.62 -6.38
N ASP A 47 -5.51 5.29 -5.10
CA ASP A 47 -5.30 3.94 -4.62
C ASP A 47 -6.67 3.23 -4.52
N GLU A 48 -6.72 2.00 -5.02
CA GLU A 48 -7.91 1.15 -5.07
C GLU A 48 -7.92 0.21 -3.86
N VAL A 49 -8.80 0.45 -2.88
CA VAL A 49 -8.90 -0.30 -1.62
C VAL A 49 -9.08 -1.79 -1.88
N VAL A 50 -9.92 -2.13 -2.86
CA VAL A 50 -9.99 -3.42 -3.52
C VAL A 50 -9.34 -3.25 -4.91
N PRO A 51 -8.17 -3.85 -5.16
CA PRO A 51 -7.50 -3.77 -6.45
C PRO A 51 -8.35 -4.35 -7.59
N VAL A 52 -8.22 -3.82 -8.81
CA VAL A 52 -8.87 -4.40 -10.01
C VAL A 52 -8.53 -5.89 -10.20
N SER A 53 -7.30 -6.31 -9.86
CA SER A 53 -6.90 -7.73 -9.93
C SER A 53 -7.70 -8.64 -9.00
N LYS A 54 -8.39 -8.06 -8.00
CA LYS A 54 -9.27 -8.73 -7.05
C LYS A 54 -10.75 -8.39 -7.26
N GLY A 55 -11.10 -7.82 -8.42
CA GLY A 55 -12.48 -7.52 -8.81
C GLY A 55 -13.02 -6.16 -8.34
N GLY A 56 -12.18 -5.28 -7.80
CA GLY A 56 -12.62 -3.93 -7.41
C GLY A 56 -12.89 -3.00 -8.59
N ASP A 57 -13.89 -2.13 -8.46
CA ASP A 57 -14.20 -1.10 -9.45
C ASP A 57 -13.23 0.09 -9.32
N PRO A 58 -12.42 0.41 -10.35
CA PRO A 58 -11.48 1.53 -10.30
C PRO A 58 -12.12 2.92 -10.46
N LEU A 59 -13.44 3.00 -10.63
CA LEU A 59 -14.24 4.21 -10.80
C LEU A 59 -15.30 4.37 -9.69
N ASP A 60 -15.39 3.41 -8.77
CA ASP A 60 -16.22 3.52 -7.58
C ASP A 60 -15.53 4.40 -6.56
N ARG A 61 -16.16 5.53 -6.23
CA ARG A 61 -15.68 6.48 -5.25
C ARG A 61 -15.48 5.85 -3.87
N ALA A 62 -16.31 4.87 -3.48
CA ALA A 62 -16.17 4.17 -2.20
C ALA A 62 -14.93 3.28 -2.16
N ASN A 63 -14.49 2.77 -3.31
CA ASN A 63 -13.29 1.96 -3.48
C ASN A 63 -11.98 2.78 -3.63
N ILE A 64 -12.07 4.11 -3.77
CA ILE A 64 -10.89 4.96 -3.99
C ILE A 64 -10.46 5.68 -2.71
N ARG A 65 -9.15 5.73 -2.48
CA ARG A 65 -8.51 6.54 -1.44
C ARG A 65 -7.32 7.30 -2.01
N ARG A 66 -6.93 8.39 -1.32
CA ARG A 66 -5.74 9.17 -1.66
C ARG A 66 -4.49 8.55 -1.07
N ALA A 67 -3.51 8.24 -1.89
CA ALA A 67 -2.20 7.80 -1.42
C ALA A 67 -1.08 8.59 -2.09
N HIS A 68 0.08 8.67 -1.44
CA HIS A 68 1.31 9.02 -2.16
C HIS A 68 1.63 7.91 -3.16
N ARG A 69 2.18 8.28 -4.31
CA ARG A 69 2.63 7.35 -5.36
C ARG A 69 3.54 6.24 -4.84
N CYS A 70 4.51 6.58 -3.98
CA CYS A 70 5.41 5.59 -3.37
C CYS A 70 4.68 4.62 -2.42
N CYS A 71 3.70 5.10 -1.65
CA CYS A 71 2.89 4.27 -0.76
C CYS A 71 1.96 3.33 -1.55
N ASN A 72 1.28 3.85 -2.57
CA ASN A 72 0.43 3.07 -3.48
C ASN A 72 1.22 1.94 -4.15
N GLN A 73 2.41 2.24 -4.68
CA GLN A 73 3.29 1.23 -5.28
C GLN A 73 3.79 0.19 -4.29
N TRP A 74 4.11 0.60 -3.06
CA TRP A 74 4.49 -0.35 -2.02
C TRP A 74 3.34 -1.30 -1.67
N ARG A 75 2.11 -0.78 -1.56
CA ARG A 75 0.92 -1.58 -1.27
C ARG A 75 0.66 -2.58 -2.41
N GLY A 76 0.70 -2.11 -3.66
CA GLY A 76 0.44 -2.95 -4.83
C GLY A 76 -0.97 -3.55 -4.78
N ASP A 77 -1.06 -4.89 -4.90
CA ASP A 77 -2.31 -5.64 -4.83
C ASP A 77 -2.63 -6.19 -3.43
N MET A 78 -1.87 -5.78 -2.41
CA MET A 78 -2.09 -6.20 -1.03
C MET A 78 -3.47 -5.76 -0.53
N ASP A 79 -4.13 -6.65 0.22
CA ASP A 79 -5.39 -6.31 0.87
C ASP A 79 -5.17 -5.17 1.88
N ALA A 80 -6.16 -4.28 1.99
CA ALA A 80 -6.09 -3.13 2.89
C ALA A 80 -5.79 -3.56 4.35
N ALA A 81 -6.37 -4.68 4.79
CA ALA A 81 -6.14 -5.24 6.12
C ALA A 81 -4.69 -5.70 6.32
N ASP A 82 -4.06 -6.29 5.31
CA ASP A 82 -2.67 -6.73 5.41
C ASP A 82 -1.70 -5.55 5.32
N ALA A 83 -2.02 -4.54 4.51
CA ALA A 83 -1.26 -3.28 4.48
C ALA A 83 -1.26 -2.60 5.85
N ALA A 84 -2.43 -2.56 6.52
CA ALA A 84 -2.56 -2.05 7.88
C ALA A 84 -1.69 -2.84 8.89
N LYS A 85 -1.75 -4.18 8.88
CA LYS A 85 -0.90 -5.03 9.74
C LYS A 85 0.59 -4.76 9.53
N VAL A 86 1.02 -4.57 8.28
CA VAL A 86 2.44 -4.27 7.99
C VAL A 86 2.81 -2.88 8.48
N ALA A 87 1.92 -1.88 8.35
CA ALA A 87 2.13 -0.55 8.89
C ALA A 87 2.24 -0.55 10.42
N ASP A 88 1.38 -1.31 11.11
CA ASP A 88 1.42 -1.48 12.56
C ASP A 88 2.72 -2.16 13.01
N ALA A 89 3.12 -3.24 12.32
CA ALA A 89 4.38 -3.92 12.58
C ALA A 89 5.59 -3.00 12.34
N ALA A 90 5.58 -2.22 11.26
CA ALA A 90 6.63 -1.24 10.97
C ALA A 90 6.71 -0.17 12.07
N ARG A 91 5.57 0.34 12.53
CA ARG A 91 5.51 1.32 13.62
C ARG A 91 6.02 0.73 14.94
N ALA A 92 5.67 -0.52 15.24
CA ALA A 92 6.16 -1.20 16.44
C ALA A 92 7.68 -1.45 16.40
N MET A 93 8.24 -1.74 15.22
CA MET A 93 9.67 -2.04 15.06
C MET A 93 10.57 -0.79 14.97
N PHE A 94 10.10 0.26 14.29
CA PHE A 94 10.94 1.41 13.91
C PHE A 94 10.43 2.75 14.47
N GLY A 95 9.28 2.77 15.13
CA GLY A 95 8.66 3.98 15.65
C GLY A 95 7.91 4.78 14.59
N MET A 96 7.71 6.07 14.85
CA MET A 96 7.02 6.99 13.94
C MET A 96 7.94 7.36 12.77
N TRP A 97 7.41 7.38 11.55
CA TRP A 97 8.13 7.87 10.37
C TRP A 97 8.00 9.39 10.21
N SER A 98 9.06 10.01 9.68
CA SER A 98 9.13 11.45 9.43
C SER A 98 8.77 11.84 7.99
N CYS A 99 8.77 10.88 7.06
CA CYS A 99 8.39 11.09 5.66
C CYS A 99 7.78 9.84 5.00
N PRO A 100 7.06 9.98 3.85
CA PRO A 100 6.47 8.83 3.16
C PRO A 100 7.48 7.79 2.68
N ALA A 101 8.71 8.21 2.33
CA ALA A 101 9.77 7.30 1.92
C ALA A 101 10.24 6.41 3.08
N GLU A 102 10.36 6.95 4.29
CA GLU A 102 10.67 6.18 5.50
C GLU A 102 9.59 5.17 5.81
N PHE A 103 8.31 5.56 5.73
CA PHE A 103 7.20 4.62 5.87
C PHE A 103 7.37 3.41 4.94
N VAL A 104 7.62 3.65 3.65
CA VAL A 104 7.81 2.57 2.66
C VAL A 104 9.02 1.70 3.01
N LEU A 105 10.13 2.30 3.45
CA LEU A 105 11.33 1.57 3.87
C LEU A 105 11.04 0.67 5.07
N PHE A 106 10.41 1.22 6.12
CA PHE A 106 10.08 0.49 7.34
C PHE A 106 9.08 -0.64 7.06
N ALA A 107 8.06 -0.36 6.26
CA ALA A 107 7.06 -1.35 5.88
C ALA A 107 7.66 -2.51 5.05
N ARG A 108 8.59 -2.23 4.14
CA ARG A 108 9.34 -3.26 3.41
C ARG A 108 10.19 -4.12 4.33
N ASN A 109 10.91 -3.51 5.27
CA ASN A 109 11.73 -4.22 6.24
C ASN A 109 10.90 -5.10 7.18
N ALA A 110 9.78 -4.58 7.70
CA ALA A 110 8.86 -5.34 8.53
C ALA A 110 8.30 -6.57 7.79
N ARG A 111 7.90 -6.41 6.53
CA ARG A 111 7.43 -7.53 5.67
C ARG A 111 8.52 -8.57 5.40
N SER A 112 9.74 -8.13 5.10
CA SER A 112 10.88 -9.02 4.87
C SER A 112 11.19 -9.87 6.11
N ARG A 113 11.23 -9.26 7.30
CA ARG A 113 11.45 -9.98 8.57
C ARG A 113 10.37 -11.00 8.86
N ALA A 114 9.10 -10.62 8.72
CA ALA A 114 7.98 -11.55 8.89
C ALA A 114 8.04 -12.73 7.90
N SER A 115 8.53 -12.51 6.68
CA SER A 115 8.69 -13.56 5.67
C SER A 115 9.85 -14.51 6.01
N ASN A 116 10.98 -13.97 6.47
CA ASN A 116 12.13 -14.76 6.92
C ASN A 116 11.80 -15.61 8.16
N GLU A 117 11.06 -15.06 9.13
CA GLU A 117 10.62 -15.80 10.31
C GLU A 117 9.66 -16.95 9.95
N LYS A 118 8.70 -16.71 9.04
CA LYS A 118 7.84 -17.78 8.50
C LYS A 118 8.66 -18.86 7.79
N GLY A 119 9.66 -18.48 7.00
CA GLY A 119 10.58 -19.42 6.33
C GLY A 119 11.36 -20.26 7.34
N LYS A 120 11.96 -19.62 8.36
CA LYS A 120 12.69 -20.31 9.44
C LYS A 120 11.79 -21.28 10.21
N ARG A 121 10.56 -20.87 10.54
CA ARG A 121 9.59 -21.75 11.22
C ARG A 121 9.22 -22.95 10.37
N LYS A 122 8.95 -22.77 9.07
CA LYS A 122 8.66 -23.87 8.13
C LYS A 122 9.83 -24.85 8.04
N ASN A 123 11.06 -24.35 7.91
CA ASN A 123 12.25 -25.19 7.88
C ASN A 123 12.45 -25.96 9.19
N ASN A 124 12.27 -25.31 10.35
CA ASN A 124 12.40 -25.99 11.65
C ASN A 124 11.34 -27.08 11.84
N VAL A 125 10.08 -26.85 11.43
CA VAL A 125 9.02 -27.87 11.46
C VAL A 125 9.38 -29.04 10.54
N ALA A 126 9.87 -28.78 9.33
CA ALA A 126 10.29 -29.83 8.40
C ALA A 126 11.48 -30.66 8.92
N VAL A 127 12.40 -30.05 9.69
CA VAL A 127 13.54 -30.76 10.30
C VAL A 127 13.12 -31.59 11.53
N MET A 128 12.16 -31.12 12.34
CA MET A 128 11.68 -31.86 13.52
C MET A 128 10.95 -33.16 13.18
N THR A 129 10.35 -33.29 11.98
CA THR A 129 9.58 -34.48 11.58
C THR A 129 10.41 -35.61 10.96
N SER A 130 11.73 -35.47 10.84
CA SER A 130 12.59 -36.48 10.19
C SER A 130 13.45 -37.31 11.16
N ARG A 131 13.28 -37.20 12.48
CA ARG A 131 14.05 -37.98 13.49
C ARG A 131 13.19 -38.72 14.52
N GLU A 132 12.00 -39.17 14.11
CA GLU A 132 11.18 -40.08 14.92
C GLU A 132 10.89 -41.37 14.13
N TRP A 133 11.93 -42.16 13.88
CA TRP A 133 11.92 -43.60 13.57
C TRP A 133 13.23 -44.21 14.06
#